data_AF-A0AAD0AF24-F1
#
_entry.id   AF-A0AAD0AF24-F1
#
_cell.length_a   1.000
_cell.length_b   1.000
_cell.length_c   1.000
_cell.angle_alpha   90.00
_cell.angle_beta   90.00
_cell.angle_gamma   90.00
#
_symmetry.space_group_name_H-M   'P 1'
#
loop_
_entity.id
_entity.type
_entity.pdbx_description
1 polymer ?
#
loop_
_entity_poly.entity_id
_entity_poly.type
_entity_poly.pdbx_seq_one_letter_code
_entity_poly.pdbx_strand_id
1 'polypeptide(L)'
;MKKWETTYNDNHLRLMRVHIGFMVFYILLACLYTFFAYSSTNMTVAQLLIACLLFFLPLIILHTSLAISAKNKLEISRKLSEIVFAFLLLAFPIGTIFSMLYFLPKTTWKMPNDDKK
;
A
#
# COMPACT_ATOMS: atom_id res chain seq x y z
N MET A 1 -2.20 19.97 -9.35
CA MET A 1 -2.25 18.51 -9.66
C MET A 1 -3.66 18.13 -10.06
N LYS A 2 -3.85 17.25 -11.04
CA LYS A 2 -5.20 16.84 -11.46
C LYS A 2 -5.88 16.01 -10.37
N LYS A 3 -7.11 16.40 -10.04
CA LYS A 3 -8.02 15.72 -9.11
C LYS A 3 -9.22 15.21 -9.91
N TRP A 4 -9.78 14.08 -9.50
CA TRP A 4 -10.95 13.50 -10.14
C TRP A 4 -12.21 13.89 -9.34
N GLU A 5 -13.24 14.36 -10.04
CA GLU A 5 -14.54 14.65 -9.42
C GLU A 5 -15.26 13.34 -9.09
N THR A 6 -15.30 12.42 -10.06
CA THR A 6 -15.86 11.07 -9.93
C THR A 6 -14.83 10.01 -10.32
N THR A 7 -14.99 8.79 -9.79
CA THR A 7 -14.13 7.64 -10.12
C THR A 7 -14.99 6.40 -10.29
N TYR A 8 -14.61 5.52 -11.20
CA TYR A 8 -15.31 4.25 -11.41
C TYR A 8 -15.41 3.41 -10.12
N ASN A 9 -16.62 2.97 -9.77
CA ASN A 9 -16.91 2.08 -8.62
C ASN A 9 -16.26 2.49 -7.29
N ASP A 10 -16.09 3.79 -7.06
CA ASP A 10 -15.37 4.33 -5.91
C ASP A 10 -13.98 3.69 -5.70
N ASN A 11 -13.31 3.38 -6.81
CA ASN A 11 -12.00 2.74 -6.81
C ASN A 11 -10.95 3.56 -6.03
N HIS A 12 -11.11 4.88 -5.93
CA HIS A 12 -10.26 5.70 -5.06
C HIS A 12 -10.35 5.32 -3.57
N LEU A 13 -11.54 5.00 -3.05
CA LEU A 13 -11.72 4.52 -1.67
C LEU A 13 -11.23 3.09 -1.50
N ARG A 14 -11.42 2.24 -2.51
CA ARG A 14 -10.87 0.87 -2.52
C ARG A 14 -9.35 0.90 -2.49
N LEU A 15 -8.73 1.77 -3.29
CA LEU A 15 -7.29 1.99 -3.32
C LEU A 15 -6.75 2.53 -1.99
N MET A 16 -7.46 3.49 -1.38
CA MET A 16 -7.15 3.95 -0.01
C MET A 16 -7.13 2.78 0.97
N ARG A 17 -8.16 1.92 0.97
CA ARG A 17 -8.23 0.75 1.87
C ARG A 17 -7.11 -0.25 1.62
N VAL A 18 -6.70 -0.47 0.38
CA VAL A 18 -5.54 -1.33 0.04
C VAL A 18 -4.28 -0.81 0.72
N HIS A 19 -3.99 0.50 0.62
CA HIS A 19 -2.80 1.07 1.24
C HIS A 19 -2.86 1.08 2.77
N ILE A 20 -4.03 1.32 3.37
CA ILE A 20 -4.23 1.14 4.81
C ILE A 20 -3.94 -0.31 5.22
N GLY A 21 -4.41 -1.28 4.43
CA GLY A 21 -4.10 -2.70 4.63
C GLY A 21 -2.60 -2.98 4.65
N PHE A 22 -1.83 -2.39 3.73
CA PHE A 22 -0.37 -2.48 3.73
C PHE A 22 0.28 -1.85 4.97
N MET A 23 -0.19 -0.69 5.43
CA MET A 23 0.33 -0.09 6.67
C MET A 23 0.14 -1.03 7.87
N VAL A 24 -1.06 -1.60 8.02
CA VAL A 24 -1.36 -2.57 9.09
C VAL A 24 -0.47 -3.81 8.94
N PHE A 25 -0.31 -4.31 7.72
CA PHE A 25 0.56 -5.45 7.43
C PHE A 25 2.01 -5.19 7.88
N TYR A 26 2.60 -4.03 7.58
CA TYR A 26 3.98 -3.72 7.99
C TYR A 26 4.12 -3.56 9.51
N ILE A 27 3.11 -3.02 10.20
CA ILE A 27 3.12 -2.93 11.66
C ILE A 27 3.08 -4.34 12.28
N LEU A 28 2.18 -5.20 11.79
CA LEU A 28 2.10 -6.59 12.25
C LEU A 28 3.39 -7.35 11.95
N LEU A 29 3.99 -7.11 10.79
CA LEU A 29 5.26 -7.71 10.39
C LEU A 29 6.40 -7.24 11.31
N ALA A 30 6.44 -5.96 11.70
CA ALA A 30 7.40 -5.44 12.68
C ALA A 30 7.25 -6.14 14.05
N CYS A 31 6.02 -6.33 14.52
CA CYS A 31 5.75 -7.08 15.75
C CYS A 31 6.20 -8.55 15.64
N LEU A 32 5.94 -9.18 14.49
CA LEU A 32 6.35 -10.57 14.24
C LEU A 32 7.88 -10.73 14.21
N TYR A 33 8.59 -9.82 13.53
CA TYR A 33 10.05 -9.80 13.53
C TYR A 33 10.61 -9.57 14.93
N THR A 34 10.02 -8.65 15.69
CA THR A 34 10.40 -8.41 17.10
C THR A 34 10.27 -9.70 17.91
N PHE A 35 9.14 -10.41 17.79
CA PHE A 35 8.90 -11.66 18.50
C PHE A 35 9.94 -12.74 18.19
N PHE A 36 10.25 -12.97 16.91
CA PHE A 36 11.21 -14.00 16.52
C PHE A 36 12.67 -13.62 16.80
N ALA A 37 13.04 -12.34 16.68
CA ALA A 37 14.41 -11.91 16.89
C ALA A 37 14.75 -11.70 18.37
N TYR A 38 13.77 -11.58 19.27
CA TYR A 38 13.99 -11.25 20.68
C TYR A 38 14.93 -12.23 21.40
N SER A 39 14.83 -13.53 21.15
CA SER A 39 15.69 -14.54 21.78
C SER A 39 17.14 -14.54 21.27
N SER A 40 17.43 -13.77 20.22
CA SER A 40 18.72 -13.74 19.51
C SER A 40 19.51 -12.45 19.73
N THR A 41 19.04 -11.55 20.61
CA THR A 41 19.61 -10.23 20.82
C THR A 41 19.66 -9.85 22.30
N ASN A 42 20.59 -8.96 22.66
CA ASN A 42 20.70 -8.38 24.00
C ASN A 42 19.81 -7.13 24.20
N MET A 43 19.00 -6.76 23.19
CA MET A 43 18.11 -5.61 23.24
C MET A 43 16.84 -5.91 24.05
N THR A 44 16.28 -4.89 24.71
CA THR A 44 14.93 -5.01 25.28
C THR A 44 13.88 -5.15 24.19
N VAL A 45 12.71 -5.74 24.52
CA VAL A 45 11.59 -5.87 23.58
C VAL A 45 11.19 -4.51 22.97
N ALA A 46 11.18 -3.46 23.79
CA ALA A 46 10.86 -2.10 23.35
C ALA A 46 11.87 -1.55 22.35
N GLN A 47 13.17 -1.71 22.61
CA GLN A 47 14.22 -1.26 21.69
C GLN A 47 14.16 -2.00 20.36
N LEU A 48 13.93 -3.31 20.40
CA LEU A 48 13.81 -4.14 19.20
C LEU A 48 12.56 -3.76 18.38
N LEU A 49 11.42 -3.55 19.05
CA LEU A 49 10.19 -3.11 18.40
C LEU A 49 10.37 -1.75 17.71
N ILE A 50 11.01 -0.79 18.37
CA ILE A 50 11.31 0.53 17.79
C ILE A 50 12.22 0.36 16.56
N ALA A 51 13.27 -0.47 16.65
CA ALA A 51 14.17 -0.72 15.53
C ALA A 51 13.43 -1.34 14.33
N CYS A 52 12.58 -2.35 14.56
CA CYS A 52 11.77 -2.95 13.50
C CYS A 52 10.76 -1.94 12.90
N LEU A 53 10.10 -1.13 13.72
CA LEU A 53 9.19 -0.08 13.23
C LEU A 53 9.93 0.97 12.40
N LEU A 54 11.12 1.40 12.82
CA LEU A 54 11.97 2.32 12.07
C LEU A 54 12.41 1.74 10.72
N PHE A 55 12.71 0.44 10.68
CA PHE A 55 13.02 -0.26 9.44
C PHE A 55 11.85 -0.22 8.44
N PHE A 56 10.62 -0.46 8.91
CA PHE A 56 9.43 -0.40 8.06
C PHE A 56 8.85 1.00 7.85
N LEU A 57 9.36 2.01 8.59
CA LEU A 57 8.82 3.38 8.58
C LEU A 57 8.72 3.99 7.18
N PRO A 58 9.72 3.87 6.27
CA PRO A 58 9.59 4.42 4.92
C PRO A 58 8.42 3.83 4.13
N LEU A 59 8.16 2.53 4.29
CA LEU A 59 7.02 1.86 3.64
C LEU A 59 5.70 2.30 4.26
N ILE A 60 5.63 2.42 5.58
CA ILE A 60 4.45 2.92 6.28
C ILE A 60 4.12 4.35 5.80
N ILE A 61 5.13 5.23 5.72
CA ILE A 61 4.96 6.61 5.23
C ILE A 61 4.47 6.59 3.78
N LEU A 62 5.11 5.84 2.88
CA LEU A 62 4.71 5.73 1.48
C LEU A 62 3.22 5.36 1.34
N HIS A 63 2.79 4.29 2.02
CA HIS A 63 1.41 3.84 1.94
C HIS A 63 0.43 4.79 2.64
N THR A 64 0.83 5.45 3.72
CA THR A 64 0.02 6.51 4.35
C THR A 64 -0.22 7.66 3.38
N SER A 65 0.84 8.15 2.72
CA SER A 65 0.75 9.24 1.74
C SER A 65 -0.12 8.86 0.54
N LEU A 66 -0.01 7.63 0.04
CA LEU A 66 -0.87 7.14 -1.03
C LEU A 66 -2.32 6.97 -0.57
N ALA A 67 -2.58 6.49 0.64
CA ALA A 67 -3.94 6.38 1.17
C ALA A 67 -4.63 7.75 1.27
N ILE A 68 -3.94 8.74 1.84
CA ILE A 68 -4.45 10.12 1.96
C ILE A 68 -4.69 10.73 0.57
N SER A 69 -3.75 10.53 -0.35
CA SER A 69 -3.85 11.06 -1.72
C SER A 69 -4.98 10.40 -2.52
N ALA A 70 -5.21 9.09 -2.32
CA ALA A 70 -6.32 8.36 -2.92
C ALA A 70 -7.67 8.82 -2.35
N LYS A 71 -7.78 9.04 -1.03
CA LYS A 71 -8.96 9.66 -0.40
C LYS A 71 -9.31 11.00 -1.03
N ASN A 72 -8.29 11.80 -1.34
CA ASN A 72 -8.41 13.10 -1.97
C ASN A 72 -8.55 13.04 -3.50
N LYS A 73 -8.71 11.84 -4.10
CA LYS A 73 -8.90 11.62 -5.55
C LYS A 73 -7.78 12.23 -6.41
N LEU A 74 -6.55 12.27 -5.91
CA LEU A 74 -5.41 12.83 -6.64
C LEU A 74 -4.89 11.84 -7.69
N GLU A 75 -4.76 12.28 -8.94
CA GLU A 75 -4.30 11.40 -10.04
C GLU A 75 -2.88 10.86 -9.82
N ILE A 76 -2.03 11.63 -9.15
CA ILE A 76 -0.67 11.18 -8.83
C ILE A 76 -0.67 9.93 -7.95
N SER A 77 -1.65 9.81 -7.03
CA SER A 77 -1.83 8.63 -6.20
C SER A 77 -2.05 7.39 -7.05
N ARG A 78 -2.94 7.49 -8.06
CA ARG A 78 -3.26 6.40 -8.97
C ARG A 78 -2.01 5.93 -9.72
N LYS A 79 -1.28 6.86 -10.34
CA LYS A 79 -0.07 6.56 -11.12
C LYS A 79 1.03 5.94 -10.27
N LEU A 80 1.28 6.49 -9.07
CA LEU A 80 2.29 5.92 -8.16
C LEU A 80 1.88 4.54 -7.65
N SER A 81 0.58 4.31 -7.40
CA SER A 81 0.08 3.00 -7.00
C SER A 81 0.28 1.94 -8.07
N GLU A 82 0.09 2.29 -9.35
CA GLU A 82 0.37 1.39 -10.49
C GLU A 82 1.83 0.94 -10.48
N ILE A 83 2.76 1.87 -10.26
CA ILE A 83 4.19 1.57 -10.17
C ILE A 83 4.48 0.65 -8.98
N VAL A 84 3.97 0.99 -7.79
CA VAL A 84 4.15 0.19 -6.57
C VAL A 84 3.63 -1.23 -6.75
N PHE A 85 2.44 -1.40 -7.33
CA PHE A 85 1.85 -2.71 -7.56
C PHE A 85 2.55 -3.48 -8.70
N ALA A 86 3.10 -2.79 -9.70
CA ALA A 86 3.93 -3.42 -10.71
C ALA A 86 5.20 -4.03 -10.10
N PHE A 87 5.87 -3.34 -9.16
CA PHE A 87 6.97 -3.94 -8.41
C PHE A 87 6.53 -5.15 -7.58
N LEU A 88 5.33 -5.11 -7.01
CA LEU A 88 4.78 -6.23 -6.25
C LEU A 88 4.56 -7.48 -7.12
N LEU A 89 4.40 -7.34 -8.45
CA LEU A 89 4.33 -8.49 -9.37
C LEU A 89 5.61 -9.33 -9.35
N LEU A 90 6.75 -8.71 -9.02
CA LEU A 90 8.05 -9.39 -8.93
C LEU A 90 8.18 -10.25 -7.66
N ALA A 91 7.34 -10.01 -6.64
CA ALA A 91 7.31 -10.80 -5.41
C ALA A 91 6.50 -12.10 -5.61
N PHE A 92 7.02 -13.01 -6.44
CA PHE A 92 6.36 -14.26 -6.80
C PHE A 92 6.26 -15.26 -5.62
N PRO A 93 5.16 -16.03 -5.50
CA PRO A 93 3.92 -15.95 -6.29
C PRO A 93 2.86 -15.01 -5.67
N ILE A 94 2.98 -14.75 -4.37
CA ILE A 94 1.92 -14.12 -3.57
C ILE A 94 1.70 -12.67 -4.02
N GLY A 95 2.77 -11.88 -4.16
CA GLY A 95 2.70 -10.50 -4.63
C GLY A 95 2.14 -10.40 -6.05
N THR A 96 2.46 -11.38 -6.90
CA THR A 96 1.94 -11.50 -8.27
C THR A 96 0.42 -11.65 -8.29
N ILE A 97 -0.12 -12.62 -7.53
CA ILE A 97 -1.56 -12.90 -7.45
C ILE A 97 -2.31 -11.69 -6.91
N PHE A 98 -1.84 -11.12 -5.80
CA PHE A 98 -2.48 -9.97 -5.19
C PHE A 98 -2.43 -8.73 -6.08
N SER A 99 -1.31 -8.48 -6.75
CA SER A 99 -1.18 -7.32 -7.64
C SER A 99 -2.13 -7.42 -8.84
N MET A 100 -2.14 -8.55 -9.55
CA MET A 100 -2.98 -8.74 -10.73
C MET A 100 -4.47 -8.73 -10.41
N LEU A 101 -4.89 -9.51 -9.41
CA LEU A 101 -6.31 -9.74 -9.14
C LEU A 101 -6.90 -8.67 -8.21
N TYR A 102 -6.10 -8.15 -7.27
CA TYR A 102 -6.61 -7.32 -6.18
C TYR A 102 -6.14 -5.88 -6.20
N PHE A 103 -4.94 -5.53 -6.69
CA PHE A 103 -4.45 -4.15 -6.52
C PHE A 103 -4.53 -3.31 -7.79
N LEU A 104 -3.97 -3.77 -8.91
CA LEU A 104 -3.99 -3.05 -10.18
C LEU A 104 -5.41 -2.68 -10.66
N PRO A 105 -6.44 -3.53 -10.55
CA PRO A 105 -7.79 -3.13 -10.96
C PRO A 105 -8.34 -1.89 -10.23
N LYS A 106 -7.80 -1.56 -9.04
CA LYS A 106 -8.28 -0.47 -8.18
C LYS A 106 -7.64 0.86 -8.58
N THR A 107 -6.67 0.85 -9.48
CA THR A 107 -6.11 2.05 -10.11
C THR A 107 -6.90 2.47 -11.34
N THR A 108 -7.87 1.68 -11.82
CA THR A 108 -8.71 2.06 -12.96
C THR A 108 -9.80 3.04 -12.50
N TRP A 109 -9.60 4.34 -12.75
CA TRP A 109 -10.51 5.39 -12.27
C TRP A 109 -11.43 5.97 -13.34
N LYS A 110 -11.12 5.77 -14.62
CA LYS A 110 -11.97 6.17 -15.75
C LYS A 110 -13.27 5.39 -15.78
N MET A 111 -14.38 6.03 -16.20
CA MET A 111 -15.63 5.31 -16.42
C MET A 111 -15.56 4.51 -17.74
N PRO A 112 -16.15 3.30 -17.82
CA PRO A 112 -16.13 2.47 -19.03
C PRO A 112 -16.72 3.14 -20.29
N ASN A 113 -17.53 4.19 -20.11
CA ASN A 113 -18.18 4.90 -21.21
C ASN A 113 -17.39 6.13 -21.70
N ASP A 114 -16.30 6.53 -21.03
CA ASP A 114 -15.48 7.67 -21.45
C ASP A 114 -14.61 7.36 -22.68
N ASP A 115 -14.43 6.08 -23.03
CA ASP A 115 -13.61 5.63 -24.16
C ASP A 115 -14.39 5.51 -25.49
N LYS A 116 -15.67 5.92 -25.52
CA LYS A 116 -16.54 5.88 -26.72
C LYS A 116 -16.74 7.26 -27.40
N LYS A 117 -15.78 8.17 -27.29
CA LYS A 117 -15.77 9.42 -28.06
C LYS A 117 -14.78 9.37 -29.20
#